data_AF-A0AAE1KYJ4-F1
#
_entry.id   AF-A0AAE1KYJ4-F1
#
_cell.length_a   1.000
_cell.length_b   1.000
_cell.length_c   1.000
_cell.angle_alpha   90.00
_cell.angle_beta   90.00
_cell.angle_gamma   90.00
#
_symmetry.space_group_name_H-M   'P 1'
#
loop_
_entity.id
_entity.type
_entity.pdbx_description
1 polymer ?
#
loop_
_entity_poly.entity_id
_entity_poly.type
_entity_poly.pdbx_seq_one_letter_code
_entity_poly.pdbx_strand_id
1 'polypeptide(L)'
;MIWIYNMIDEAARVDYEFFLKDGCILCKLMNRIVPGCIPEDTITWEGVRSKQINMRNFLQQAETYGVPKVKLFHVEDLLHLRHIPRVTRCIYALAKLVSEDPKQASDTPQLGDEPSFLQEPKKKVDVPGHRDTKDVMAQLTAEKKTAEKKLEKHSLYK
;
A
#
# COMPACT_ATOMS: atom_id res chain seq x y z
N MET A 1 10.76 8.45 0.44
CA MET A 1 10.16 9.82 0.44
C MET A 1 10.46 10.63 -0.81
N ILE A 2 11.30 10.15 -1.73
CA ILE A 2 11.60 10.84 -3.01
C ILE A 2 10.40 10.83 -3.97
N TRP A 3 9.51 9.83 -3.86
CA TRP A 3 8.40 9.64 -4.79
C TRP A 3 7.39 10.79 -4.84
N ILE A 4 6.98 11.34 -3.69
CA ILE A 4 6.07 12.48 -3.65
C ILE A 4 6.68 13.71 -4.33
N TYR A 5 7.97 13.97 -4.07
CA TYR A 5 8.68 15.10 -4.66
C TYR A 5 8.78 14.96 -6.18
N ASN A 6 9.09 13.75 -6.67
CA ASN A 6 9.14 13.49 -8.11
C ASN A 6 7.76 13.55 -8.78
N MET A 7 6.67 13.20 -8.06
CA MET A 7 5.31 13.24 -8.61
C MET A 7 4.78 14.67 -8.79
N ILE A 8 5.18 15.58 -7.91
CA ILE A 8 4.66 16.94 -7.85
C ILE A 8 5.64 17.96 -8.45
N ASP A 9 6.90 17.56 -8.68
CA ASP A 9 7.98 18.40 -9.19
C ASP A 9 8.22 19.67 -8.33
N GLU A 10 7.84 19.60 -7.05
CA GLU A 10 8.08 20.66 -6.07
C GLU A 10 9.21 20.23 -5.13
N ALA A 11 10.31 20.99 -5.16
CA ALA A 11 11.39 20.84 -4.19
C ALA A 11 10.97 21.43 -2.84
N ALA A 12 10.65 20.58 -1.86
CA ALA A 12 10.40 21.05 -0.51
C ALA A 12 11.70 21.55 0.13
N ARG A 13 11.69 22.83 0.50
CA ARG A 13 12.74 23.45 1.34
C ARG A 13 12.47 23.30 2.84
N VAL A 14 11.37 22.63 3.19
CA VAL A 14 10.86 22.44 4.54
C VAL A 14 10.82 20.97 4.88
N ASP A 15 10.81 20.64 6.18
CA ASP A 15 10.73 19.25 6.60
C ASP A 15 9.46 18.59 6.08
N TYR A 16 9.56 17.29 5.80
CA TYR A 16 8.50 16.48 5.21
C TYR A 16 7.14 16.65 5.91
N GLU A 17 7.14 16.69 7.24
CA GLU A 17 5.94 16.80 8.06
C GLU A 17 5.27 18.18 7.95
N PHE A 18 6.04 19.26 7.83
CA PHE A 18 5.50 20.60 7.55
C PHE A 18 5.02 20.74 6.12
N PHE A 19 5.71 20.10 5.17
CA PHE A 19 5.33 20.10 3.76
C PHE A 19 3.93 19.50 3.55
N LEU A 20 3.60 18.43 4.28
CA LEU A 20 2.28 17.79 4.19
C LEU A 20 1.18 18.49 4.99
N LYS A 21 1.53 19.30 5.98
CA LYS A 21 0.60 19.85 6.99
C LYS A 21 -0.52 20.70 6.39
N ASP A 22 -0.29 21.31 5.23
CA ASP A 22 -1.28 22.15 4.56
C ASP A 22 -2.36 21.34 3.82
N GLY A 23 -2.12 20.05 3.57
CA GLY A 23 -3.05 19.16 2.86
C GLY A 23 -3.21 19.48 1.37
N CYS A 24 -2.85 20.68 0.90
CA CYS A 24 -2.90 21.07 -0.51
C CYS A 24 -2.07 20.14 -1.39
N ILE A 25 -0.89 19.77 -0.92
CA ILE A 25 0.03 18.89 -1.63
C ILE A 25 -0.54 17.49 -1.83
N LEU A 26 -1.32 17.01 -0.85
CA LEU A 26 -1.99 15.72 -0.92
C LEU A 26 -3.12 15.76 -1.95
N CYS A 27 -3.88 16.85 -1.99
CA CYS A 27 -4.89 17.05 -3.03
C CYS A 27 -4.27 17.13 -4.43
N LYS A 28 -3.18 17.89 -4.59
CA LYS A 28 -2.42 17.96 -5.86
C LYS A 28 -1.93 16.57 -6.29
N LEU A 29 -1.38 15.79 -5.36
CA LEU A 29 -0.95 14.41 -5.63
C LEU A 29 -2.10 13.57 -6.18
N MET A 30 -3.28 13.64 -5.56
CA MET A 30 -4.43 12.89 -6.03
C MET A 30 -4.91 13.36 -7.40
N ASN A 31 -4.89 14.67 -7.68
CA ASN A 31 -5.21 15.21 -9.00
C ASN A 31 -4.21 14.78 -10.09
N ARG A 32 -2.95 14.50 -9.74
CA ARG A 32 -1.96 13.94 -10.67
C ARG A 32 -2.25 12.48 -11.00
N ILE A 33 -2.74 11.73 -10.02
CA ILE A 33 -3.14 10.33 -10.19
C ILE A 33 -4.46 10.28 -10.98
N VAL A 34 -5.52 10.90 -10.47
CA VAL A 34 -6.84 10.98 -11.09
C VAL A 34 -7.11 12.43 -11.48
N PRO A 35 -6.96 12.81 -12.75
CA PRO A 35 -7.14 14.19 -13.19
C PRO A 35 -8.56 14.67 -12.88
N GLY A 36 -8.66 15.79 -12.17
CA GLY A 36 -9.94 16.44 -11.84
C GLY A 36 -10.75 15.78 -10.71
N CYS A 37 -10.17 14.88 -9.92
CA CYS A 37 -10.90 14.26 -8.79
C CYS A 37 -11.20 15.24 -7.65
N ILE A 38 -10.35 16.24 -7.42
CA ILE A 38 -10.53 17.30 -6.42
C ILE A 38 -10.53 18.65 -7.15
N PRO A 39 -11.60 19.46 -7.03
CA PRO A 39 -11.65 20.78 -7.64
C PRO A 39 -10.53 21.68 -7.13
N GLU A 40 -9.76 22.29 -8.04
CA GLU A 40 -8.61 23.13 -7.68
C GLU A 40 -9.02 24.36 -6.85
N ASP A 41 -10.21 24.91 -7.13
CA ASP A 41 -10.81 26.02 -6.37
C ASP A 41 -11.04 25.70 -4.88
N THR A 42 -11.16 24.40 -4.55
CA THR A 42 -11.32 23.95 -3.15
C THR A 42 -9.97 23.85 -2.43
N ILE A 43 -8.86 23.75 -3.17
CA ILE A 43 -7.51 23.60 -2.62
C ILE A 43 -6.98 24.97 -2.19
N THR A 44 -7.28 25.33 -0.96
CA THR A 44 -6.83 26.61 -0.38
C THR A 44 -5.95 26.39 0.85
N TRP A 45 -4.94 27.24 0.98
CA TRP A 45 -4.04 27.33 2.13
C TRP A 45 -4.60 28.18 3.28
N GLU A 46 -5.74 28.85 3.09
CA GLU A 46 -6.27 29.84 4.02
C GLU A 46 -6.94 29.20 5.24
N GLY A 47 -6.21 29.18 6.36
CA GLY A 47 -6.76 28.85 7.67
C GLY A 47 -6.86 27.36 7.98
N VAL A 48 -7.13 27.06 9.26
CA VAL A 48 -7.14 25.69 9.80
C VAL A 48 -8.27 24.85 9.19
N ARG A 49 -9.43 25.47 8.91
CA ARG A 49 -10.60 24.78 8.34
C ARG A 49 -10.32 24.26 6.94
N SER A 50 -9.65 25.05 6.10
CA SER A 50 -9.30 24.65 4.73
C SER A 50 -8.30 23.50 4.71
N LYS A 51 -7.30 23.52 5.59
CA LYS A 51 -6.37 22.38 5.76
C LYS A 51 -7.10 21.08 6.11
N GLN A 52 -8.08 21.14 7.01
CA GLN A 52 -8.89 19.96 7.35
C GLN A 52 -9.72 19.47 6.16
N ILE A 53 -10.32 20.38 5.38
CA ILE A 53 -11.10 20.04 4.18
C ILE A 53 -10.20 19.36 3.14
N ASN A 54 -9.02 19.91 2.87
CA ASN A 54 -8.05 19.32 1.96
C ASN A 54 -7.69 17.88 2.35
N MET A 55 -7.38 17.65 3.64
CA MET A 55 -7.07 16.31 4.13
C MET A 55 -8.25 15.35 3.99
N ARG A 56 -9.49 15.79 4.29
CA ARG A 56 -10.69 14.95 4.13
C ARG A 56 -10.94 14.58 2.67
N ASN A 57 -10.78 15.54 1.75
CA ASN A 57 -10.92 15.31 0.32
C ASN A 57 -9.91 14.27 -0.17
N PHE A 58 -8.64 14.40 0.24
CA PHE A 58 -7.62 13.40 -0.07
C PHE A 58 -8.00 12.01 0.44
N LEU A 59 -8.44 11.90 1.71
CA LEU A 59 -8.80 10.61 2.30
C LEU A 59 -9.97 9.94 1.56
N GLN A 60 -10.99 10.72 1.17
CA GLN A 60 -12.14 10.22 0.41
C GLN A 60 -11.73 9.69 -0.97
N GLN A 61 -10.89 10.45 -1.68
CA GLN A 61 -10.40 10.02 -2.99
C GLN A 61 -9.45 8.83 -2.88
N ALA A 62 -8.60 8.78 -1.85
CA ALA A 62 -7.71 7.64 -1.60
C ALA A 62 -8.51 6.36 -1.30
N GLU A 63 -9.59 6.47 -0.53
CA GLU A 63 -10.51 5.35 -0.30
C GLU A 63 -11.17 4.89 -1.62
N THR A 64 -11.64 5.83 -2.42
CA THR A 64 -12.30 5.56 -3.71
C THR A 64 -11.33 4.92 -4.71
N TYR A 65 -10.06 5.31 -4.66
CA TYR A 65 -8.99 4.72 -5.46
C TYR A 65 -8.66 3.27 -5.06
N GLY A 66 -9.01 2.86 -3.84
CA GLY A 66 -8.82 1.49 -3.35
C GLY A 66 -7.86 1.35 -2.17
N VAL A 67 -7.42 2.45 -1.56
CA VAL A 67 -6.62 2.37 -0.33
C VAL A 67 -7.48 1.80 0.82
N PRO A 68 -7.06 0.72 1.50
CA PRO A 68 -7.82 0.16 2.60
C PRO A 68 -7.99 1.16 3.76
N LYS A 69 -9.19 1.23 4.35
CA LYS A 69 -9.50 2.10 5.50
C LYS A 69 -8.52 1.99 6.66
N VAL A 70 -8.01 0.78 6.90
CA VAL A 70 -7.03 0.48 7.96
C VAL A 70 -5.71 1.25 7.77
N LYS A 71 -5.36 1.58 6.51
CA LYS A 71 -4.15 2.32 6.17
C LYS A 71 -4.39 3.83 6.04
N LEU A 72 -5.63 4.30 6.06
CA LEU A 72 -5.96 5.72 6.06
C LEU A 72 -5.55 6.37 7.39
N PHE A 73 -5.16 7.63 7.32
CA PHE A 73 -4.81 8.43 8.50
C PHE A 73 -5.99 9.32 8.91
N HIS A 74 -5.96 9.84 10.15
CA HIS A 74 -6.95 10.81 10.62
C HIS A 74 -6.45 12.23 10.41
N VAL A 75 -7.36 13.17 10.19
CA VAL A 75 -7.02 14.59 9.99
C VAL A 75 -6.16 15.14 11.14
N GLU A 76 -6.44 14.72 12.37
CA GLU A 76 -5.72 15.12 13.58
C GLU A 76 -4.27 14.61 13.60
N ASP A 77 -3.99 13.45 12.97
CA ASP A 77 -2.67 12.84 12.91
C ASP A 77 -1.67 13.74 12.15
N LEU A 78 -2.15 14.44 11.12
CA LEU A 78 -1.36 15.35 10.29
C LEU A 78 -1.49 16.81 10.72
N LEU A 79 -2.70 17.28 11.08
CA LEU A 79 -2.92 18.68 11.45
C LEU A 79 -2.12 19.10 12.69
N HIS A 80 -2.03 18.20 13.67
CA HIS A 80 -1.29 18.38 14.93
C HIS A 80 0.02 17.59 14.97
N LEU A 81 0.43 16.99 13.84
CA LEU A 81 1.63 16.17 13.72
C LEU A 81 1.72 15.04 14.79
N ARG A 82 0.58 14.50 15.23
CA ARG A 82 0.55 13.46 16.29
C ARG A 82 1.12 12.13 15.84
N HIS A 83 0.91 11.76 14.56
CA HIS A 83 1.26 10.42 14.09
C HIS A 83 1.64 10.40 12.59
N ILE A 84 2.73 11.10 12.26
CA ILE A 84 3.29 11.15 10.89
C ILE A 84 3.55 9.78 10.25
N PRO A 85 4.04 8.75 10.96
CA PRO A 85 4.27 7.44 10.35
C PRO A 85 3.02 6.80 9.72
N ARG A 86 1.82 7.12 10.24
CA ARG A 86 0.56 6.61 9.69
C ARG A 86 0.21 7.33 8.38
N VAL A 87 0.48 8.63 8.30
CA VAL A 87 0.35 9.42 7.07
C VAL A 87 1.28 8.87 6.00
N THR A 88 2.55 8.61 6.35
CA THR A 88 3.52 8.03 5.42
C THR A 88 3.10 6.65 4.92
N ARG A 89 2.57 5.78 5.80
CA ARG A 89 2.06 4.46 5.40
C ARG A 89 0.87 4.56 4.44
N CYS A 90 -0.04 5.51 4.66
CA CYS A 90 -1.15 5.78 3.74
C CYS A 90 -0.66 6.16 2.34
N ILE A 91 0.28 7.10 2.27
CA ILE A 91 0.89 7.56 1.02
C ILE A 91 1.61 6.41 0.31
N TYR A 92 2.35 5.59 1.06
CA TYR A 92 3.04 4.43 0.51
C TYR A 92 2.05 3.41 -0.08
N ALA A 93 0.94 3.15 0.62
CA ALA A 93 -0.11 2.25 0.12
C ALA A 93 -0.74 2.76 -1.17
N LEU A 94 -1.00 4.07 -1.27
CA LEU A 94 -1.50 4.71 -2.49
C LEU A 94 -0.48 4.57 -3.63
N ALA A 95 0.78 4.93 -3.38
CA ALA A 95 1.84 4.88 -4.38
C ALA A 95 2.07 3.46 -4.92
N LYS A 96 1.92 2.43 -4.08
CA LYS A 96 1.96 1.02 -4.51
C LYS A 96 0.81 0.68 -5.47
N LEU A 97 -0.43 1.10 -5.16
CA LEU A 97 -1.57 0.89 -6.05
C LEU A 97 -1.35 1.57 -7.40
N VAL A 98 -0.90 2.82 -7.39
CA VAL A 98 -0.59 3.58 -8.61
C VAL A 98 0.49 2.89 -9.46
N SER A 99 1.47 2.26 -8.81
CA SER A 99 2.53 1.51 -9.51
C SER A 99 2.02 0.20 -10.13
N GLU A 100 0.97 -0.39 -9.56
CA GLU A 100 0.31 -1.60 -10.08
C GLU A 100 -0.70 -1.26 -11.19
N ASP A 101 -1.18 -0.02 -11.25
CA ASP A 101 -2.17 0.43 -12.23
C ASP A 101 -1.57 0.67 -13.63
N PRO A 102 -2.01 -0.08 -14.67
CA PRO A 102 -1.44 0.02 -16.01
C PRO A 102 -1.64 1.38 -16.69
N LYS A 103 -2.63 2.16 -16.23
CA LYS A 103 -2.99 3.48 -16.79
C LYS A 103 -2.08 4.61 -16.30
N GLN A 104 -1.53 4.50 -15.09
CA GLN A 104 -0.61 5.48 -14.51
C GLN A 104 0.85 5.03 -14.54
N ALA A 105 1.12 3.73 -14.73
CA ALA A 105 2.48 3.18 -14.72
C ALA A 105 3.45 3.80 -15.76
N SER A 106 2.94 4.41 -16.85
CA SER A 106 3.78 5.04 -17.86
C SER A 106 4.25 6.46 -17.50
N ASP A 107 3.53 7.16 -16.63
CA ASP A 107 3.75 8.59 -16.33
C ASP A 107 4.11 8.85 -14.85
N THR A 108 4.33 7.77 -14.08
CA THR A 108 4.65 7.85 -12.65
C THR A 108 6.03 7.26 -12.32
N PRO A 109 6.88 7.98 -11.56
CA PRO A 109 8.18 7.48 -11.12
C PRO A 109 8.00 6.20 -10.28
N GLN A 110 8.84 5.18 -10.51
CA GLN A 110 8.75 3.94 -9.74
C GLN A 110 9.08 4.17 -8.26
N LEU A 111 8.18 3.73 -7.38
CA LEU A 111 8.36 3.77 -5.94
C LEU A 111 9.29 2.63 -5.51
N GLY A 112 10.44 2.97 -4.93
CA GLY A 112 11.30 1.98 -4.25
C GLY A 112 10.62 1.36 -3.02
N ASP A 113 11.13 0.21 -2.56
CA ASP A 113 10.54 -0.61 -1.50
C ASP A 113 10.16 0.16 -0.21
N GLU A 114 9.12 -0.33 0.47
CA GLU A 114 8.63 0.21 1.74
C GLU A 114 9.79 0.29 2.74
N PRO A 115 10.03 1.46 3.35
CA PRO A 115 11.10 1.56 4.32
C PRO A 115 10.82 0.62 5.50
N SER A 116 11.86 -0.13 5.91
CA SER A 116 11.76 -1.29 6.81
C SER A 116 11.09 -0.97 8.15
N PHE A 117 11.14 0.28 8.61
CA PHE A 117 10.53 0.74 9.85
C PHE A 117 9.00 0.88 9.81
N LEU A 118 8.39 0.89 8.61
CA LEU A 118 6.93 0.87 8.43
C LEU A 118 6.40 -0.53 8.10
N GLN A 119 7.27 -1.49 7.80
CA GLN A 119 6.84 -2.87 7.67
C GLN A 119 6.45 -3.38 9.04
N GLU A 120 5.20 -3.81 9.19
CA GLU A 120 4.86 -4.61 10.36
C GLU A 120 5.78 -5.84 10.35
N PRO A 121 6.40 -6.21 11.49
CA PRO A 121 7.15 -7.44 11.54
C PRO A 121 6.20 -8.54 11.08
N LYS A 122 6.55 -9.23 9.98
CA LYS A 122 5.81 -10.42 9.56
C LYS A 122 5.78 -11.33 10.77
N LYS A 123 4.65 -11.39 11.49
CA LYS A 123 4.44 -12.39 12.52
C LYS A 123 4.56 -13.72 11.79
N LYS A 124 5.74 -14.34 11.88
CA LYS A 124 5.85 -15.77 11.69
C LYS A 124 5.01 -16.33 12.81
N VAL A 125 3.76 -16.65 12.52
CA VAL A 125 2.94 -17.42 13.43
C VAL A 125 3.53 -18.82 13.35
N ASP A 126 4.57 -19.06 14.15
CA ASP A 126 4.98 -20.41 14.49
C ASP A 126 3.86 -20.94 15.39
N VAL A 127 2.88 -21.60 14.79
CA VAL A 127 1.81 -22.27 15.54
C VAL A 127 2.40 -23.62 15.95
N PRO A 128 2.63 -23.89 17.25
CA PRO A 128 3.11 -25.21 17.67
C PRO A 128 2.07 -26.26 17.27
N GLY A 129 2.46 -27.15 16.34
CA GLY A 129 1.64 -28.29 15.93
C GLY A 129 0.94 -28.18 14.57
N HIS A 130 1.13 -27.11 13.78
CA HIS A 130 0.69 -27.14 12.39
C HIS A 130 1.71 -27.90 11.54
N ARG A 131 1.43 -29.16 11.21
CA ARG A 131 2.19 -29.89 10.18
C ARG A 131 2.05 -29.10 8.89
N ASP A 132 3.17 -28.65 8.32
CA ASP A 132 3.21 -28.01 7.01
C ASP A 132 2.42 -28.87 6.01
N THR A 133 1.35 -28.30 5.44
CA THR A 133 0.48 -29.02 4.48
C THR A 133 1.27 -29.52 3.27
N LYS A 134 2.43 -28.91 2.98
CA LYS A 134 3.37 -29.36 1.95
C LYS A 134 3.96 -30.73 2.24
N ASP A 135 4.31 -31.01 3.49
CA ASP A 135 4.91 -32.30 3.88
C ASP A 135 3.86 -33.41 3.89
N VAL A 136 2.63 -33.12 4.33
CA VAL A 136 1.52 -34.07 4.29
C VAL A 136 1.16 -34.44 2.85
N MET A 137 1.10 -33.44 1.96
CA MET A 137 0.78 -33.69 0.55
C MET A 137 1.91 -34.44 -0.18
N ALA A 138 3.17 -34.20 0.17
CA ALA A 138 4.32 -34.94 -0.37
C ALA A 138 4.32 -36.42 0.07
N GLN A 139 3.97 -36.71 1.33
CA GLN A 139 3.84 -38.08 1.83
C GLN A 139 2.70 -38.84 1.13
N LEU A 140 1.54 -38.21 0.98
CA LEU A 140 0.40 -38.82 0.29
C LEU A 140 0.69 -39.09 -1.20
N THR A 141 1.44 -38.21 -1.88
CA THR A 141 1.85 -38.47 -3.27
C THR A 141 2.89 -39.57 -3.38
N ALA A 142 3.82 -39.68 -2.42
CA ALA A 142 4.82 -40.74 -2.41
C ALA A 142 4.21 -42.14 -2.13
N GLU A 143 3.26 -42.22 -1.21
CA GLU A 143 2.53 -43.46 -0.90
C GLU A 143 1.66 -43.92 -2.08
N LYS A 144 0.97 -42.98 -2.75
CA LYS A 144 0.14 -43.28 -3.92
C LYS A 144 0.98 -43.80 -5.10
N LYS A 145 2.14 -43.19 -5.35
CA LYS A 145 3.09 -43.61 -6.40
C LYS A 145 3.72 -44.99 -6.10
N THR A 146 3.88 -45.33 -4.82
CA THR A 146 4.39 -46.64 -4.38
C THR A 146 3.33 -47.73 -4.50
N ALA A 147 2.06 -47.40 -4.23
CA ALA A 147 0.92 -48.30 -4.40
C ALA A 147 0.67 -48.61 -5.90
N GLU A 148 0.72 -47.60 -6.77
CA GLU A 148 0.57 -47.78 -8.23
C GLU A 148 1.69 -48.66 -8.80
N LYS A 149 2.94 -48.47 -8.37
CA LYS A 149 4.08 -49.28 -8.81
C LYS A 149 4.06 -50.73 -8.30
N LYS A 150 3.36 -51.01 -7.20
CA LYS A 150 3.11 -52.39 -6.72
C LYS A 150 1.98 -53.07 -7.49
N LEU A 151 0.93 -52.33 -7.85
CA LEU A 151 -0.19 -52.83 -8.64
C LEU A 151 0.25 -53.21 -10.07
N GLU A 152 1.10 -52.39 -10.68
CA GLU A 152 1.63 -52.62 -12.04
C GLU A 152 2.54 -53.86 -12.12
N LYS A 153 3.35 -54.11 -11.07
CA LYS A 153 4.20 -55.31 -10.99
C LYS A 153 3.42 -56.61 -10.77
N HIS A 154 2.23 -56.53 -10.16
CA HIS A 154 1.37 -57.70 -9.94
C HIS A 154 0.48 -58.02 -11.16
N SER A 155 0.34 -57.09 -12.10
CA SER A 155 -0.39 -57.30 -13.37
C SER A 155 0.50 -57.85 -14.50
N LEU A 156 1.83 -57.87 -14.32
CA LEU A 156 2.79 -58.40 -15.31
C LEU A 156 3.02 -59.93 -15.21
N TYR A 157 2.35 -60.60 -14.27
CA TYR A 157 2.30 -62.06 -14.17
C TYR A 157 0.85 -62.55 -14.26
N LYS A 158 0.27 -62.49 -15.48
CA LYS A 158 -0.82 -63.36 -15.93
C LYS A 158 -0.91 -63.37 -17.44
#